data_AF-A0A2P2L5S3-F1
#
_entry.id   AF-A0A2P2L5S3-F1
#
_cell.length_a   1.000
_cell.length_b   1.000
_cell.length_c   1.000
_cell.angle_alpha   90.00
_cell.angle_beta   90.00
_cell.angle_gamma   90.00
#
_symmetry.space_group_name_H-M   'P 1'
#
loop_
_entity.id
_entity.type
_entity.pdbx_description
1 polymer ?
#
loop_
_entity_poly.entity_id
_entity_poly.type
_entity_poly.pdbx_seq_one_letter_code
_entity_poly.pdbx_strand_id
1 'polypeptide(L)'
;MGVNYLAISAVCTVLSFVGLRCWTELSLDKLRSQGLIGENFLNPENGNRALELLLGSYATVALLVNFLFNVFVLLNLCLKTIFFAKLYPSETRKLVERLINYVVYKGTFLPLVIPPTIFQAGLWSIWLTVLCSLKMFQALARDRLERLNTSPAAMPWTYFRVYSVLLLVLSIDLFWIRLCLEVYRTMSSSMYLLLFFEPLSIAFETMQAMLVHGFQLLEIWFHHSAGNSENCQRLKLFDTMMAGSLGEWKGILIRNLGFTLDMATLLMALGHYVHIWWLHGMAFHLVDAILFLNLRVNIFLYSPFGTCCEFCQF
;
A
#
# COMPACT_ATOMS: atom_id res chain seq x y z
N MET A 1 -2.27 10.08 23.54
CA MET A 1 -3.34 9.94 22.52
C MET A 1 -3.28 8.63 21.74
N GLY A 2 -2.15 8.16 21.18
CA GLY A 2 -2.11 6.92 20.38
C GLY A 2 -2.55 5.61 21.08
N VAL A 3 -2.26 5.45 22.38
CA VAL A 3 -2.63 4.24 23.15
C VAL A 3 -4.16 4.11 23.31
N ASN A 4 -4.87 5.23 23.46
CA ASN A 4 -6.33 5.20 23.59
C ASN A 4 -7.00 4.74 22.30
N TYR A 5 -6.52 5.16 21.12
CA TYR A 5 -7.10 4.73 19.85
C TYR A 5 -6.89 3.23 19.58
N LEU A 6 -5.73 2.68 19.97
CA LEU A 6 -5.46 1.25 19.81
C LEU A 6 -6.34 0.42 20.76
N ALA A 7 -6.48 0.84 22.02
CA ALA A 7 -7.37 0.18 22.97
C ALA A 7 -8.84 0.25 22.52
N ILE A 8 -9.31 1.41 22.05
CA ILE A 8 -10.67 1.57 21.53
C ILE A 8 -10.89 0.66 20.31
N SER A 9 -9.96 0.64 19.35
CA SER A 9 -10.05 -0.24 18.18
C SER A 9 -10.04 -1.72 18.57
N ALA A 10 -9.21 -2.11 19.55
CA ALA A 10 -9.16 -3.48 20.04
C ALA A 10 -10.48 -3.88 20.71
N VAL A 11 -11.06 -3.01 21.53
CA VAL A 11 -12.38 -3.21 22.13
C VAL A 11 -13.45 -3.32 21.03
N CYS A 12 -13.43 -2.46 20.01
CA CYS A 12 -14.34 -2.55 18.87
C CYS A 12 -14.19 -3.86 18.08
N THR A 13 -12.98 -4.38 17.90
CA THR A 13 -12.76 -5.68 17.26
C THR A 13 -13.29 -6.85 18.09
N VAL A 14 -13.06 -6.83 19.41
CA VAL A 14 -13.57 -7.86 20.32
C VAL A 14 -15.09 -7.82 20.37
N LEU A 15 -15.69 -6.63 20.47
CA LEU A 15 -17.14 -6.46 20.43
C LEU A 15 -17.74 -6.96 19.11
N SER A 16 -17.10 -6.65 17.97
CA SER A 16 -17.55 -7.14 16.65
C SER A 16 -17.42 -8.65 16.52
N PHE A 17 -16.36 -9.25 17.08
CA PHE A 17 -16.16 -10.70 17.10
C PHE A 17 -17.19 -11.40 17.97
N VAL A 18 -17.45 -10.88 19.17
CA VAL A 18 -18.47 -11.40 20.08
C VAL A 18 -19.87 -11.27 19.47
N GLY A 19 -20.15 -10.14 18.83
CA GLY A 19 -21.41 -9.92 18.10
C GLY A 19 -21.59 -10.92 16.95
N LEU A 20 -20.54 -11.17 16.16
CA LEU A 20 -20.56 -12.16 15.09
C LEU A 20 -20.76 -13.57 15.65
N ARG A 21 -20.02 -13.97 16.70
CA ARG A 21 -20.15 -15.27 17.36
C ARG A 21 -21.56 -15.51 17.89
N CYS A 22 -22.10 -14.56 18.64
CA CYS A 22 -23.44 -14.63 19.20
C CYS A 22 -24.50 -14.72 18.10
N TRP A 23 -24.37 -13.93 17.03
CA TRP A 23 -25.29 -13.97 15.90
C TRP A 23 -25.20 -15.29 15.12
N THR A 24 -24.00 -15.83 14.93
CA THR A 24 -23.81 -17.13 14.28
C THR A 24 -24.43 -18.26 15.10
N GLU A 25 -24.27 -18.26 16.43
CA GLU A 25 -24.86 -19.26 17.32
C GLU A 25 -26.39 -19.17 17.32
N LEU A 26 -26.94 -17.96 17.44
CA LEU A 26 -28.39 -17.72 17.36
C LEU A 26 -28.98 -18.17 16.00
N SER A 27 -28.27 -17.88 14.91
CA SER A 27 -28.68 -18.28 13.56
C SER A 27 -28.62 -19.79 13.38
N LEU A 28 -27.58 -20.43 13.94
CA LEU A 28 -27.39 -21.88 13.92
C LEU A 28 -28.51 -22.60 14.70
N ASP A 29 -28.84 -22.11 15.90
CA ASP A 29 -29.93 -22.66 16.72
C ASP A 29 -31.28 -22.51 16.01
N LYS A 30 -31.51 -21.38 15.35
CA LYS A 30 -32.70 -21.17 14.52
C LYS A 30 -32.76 -22.17 13.36
N LEU A 31 -31.65 -22.40 12.65
CA LEU A 31 -31.53 -23.38 11.56
C LEU A 31 -31.74 -24.83 12.04
N ARG A 32 -31.24 -25.18 13.23
CA ARG A 32 -31.46 -26.49 13.88
C ARG A 32 -32.92 -26.68 14.26
N SER A 33 -33.55 -25.65 14.82
CA SER A 33 -34.98 -25.69 15.19
C SER A 33 -35.91 -25.85 13.98
N GLN A 34 -35.48 -25.41 12.80
CA GLN A 34 -36.20 -25.56 11.54
C GLN A 34 -35.97 -26.93 10.85
N GLY A 35 -35.17 -27.83 11.44
CA GLY A 35 -34.94 -29.18 10.91
C GLY A 35 -34.07 -29.22 9.63
N LEU A 36 -33.40 -28.12 9.28
CA LEU A 36 -32.63 -27.98 8.04
C LEU A 36 -31.21 -28.58 8.14
N ILE A 37 -30.72 -28.88 9.35
CA ILE A 37 -29.38 -29.41 9.63
C ILE A 37 -29.50 -30.59 10.60
N GLY A 38 -29.02 -31.77 10.20
CA GLY A 38 -28.92 -32.96 11.08
C GLY A 38 -27.75 -32.86 12.06
N GLU A 39 -27.84 -33.54 13.20
CA GLU A 39 -26.96 -33.38 14.38
C GLU A 39 -25.45 -33.56 14.14
N ASN A 40 -25.04 -34.11 13.00
CA ASN A 40 -23.65 -34.40 12.68
C ASN A 40 -23.00 -33.25 11.87
N PHE A 41 -22.48 -32.25 12.60
CA PHE A 41 -21.66 -31.15 12.06
C PHE A 41 -20.26 -31.59 11.54
N LEU A 42 -19.85 -32.83 11.80
CA LEU A 42 -18.54 -33.36 11.40
C LEU A 42 -18.45 -33.74 9.91
N ASN A 43 -19.57 -33.73 9.17
CA ASN A 43 -19.54 -33.99 7.73
C ASN A 43 -19.28 -32.68 6.96
N PRO A 44 -18.25 -32.61 6.09
CA PRO A 44 -17.88 -31.39 5.37
C PRO A 44 -19.00 -30.87 4.45
N GLU A 45 -19.88 -31.76 3.98
CA GLU A 45 -21.06 -31.42 3.18
C GLU A 45 -22.12 -30.64 4.00
N ASN A 46 -22.37 -31.07 5.25
CA ASN A 46 -23.26 -30.35 6.17
C ASN A 46 -22.65 -29.00 6.60
N GLY A 47 -21.33 -28.95 6.77
CA GLY A 47 -20.59 -27.73 7.07
C GLY A 47 -20.70 -26.68 5.97
N ASN A 48 -20.49 -27.07 4.70
CA ASN A 48 -20.66 -26.17 3.56
C ASN A 48 -22.09 -25.67 3.42
N ARG A 49 -23.09 -26.54 3.61
CA ARG A 49 -24.50 -26.17 3.53
C ARG A 49 -24.90 -25.19 4.65
N ALA A 50 -24.40 -25.40 5.86
CA ALA A 50 -24.60 -24.46 6.97
C ALA A 50 -23.91 -23.11 6.71
N LEU A 51 -22.70 -23.13 6.15
CA LEU A 51 -21.94 -21.92 5.84
C LEU A 51 -22.60 -21.12 4.71
N GLU A 52 -23.13 -21.79 3.68
CA GLU A 52 -23.91 -21.18 2.61
C GLU A 52 -25.20 -20.54 3.13
N LEU A 53 -25.93 -21.23 4.02
CA LEU A 53 -27.14 -20.69 4.66
C LEU A 53 -26.84 -19.51 5.60
N LEU A 54 -25.72 -19.55 6.31
CA LEU A 54 -25.26 -18.44 7.15
C LEU A 54 -24.83 -17.24 6.32
N LEU A 55 -24.08 -17.44 5.22
CA LEU A 55 -23.69 -16.39 4.28
C LEU A 55 -24.86 -15.88 3.42
N GLY A 56 -25.94 -16.65 3.29
CA GLY A 56 -27.17 -16.22 2.63
C GLY A 56 -27.97 -15.19 3.41
N SER A 57 -27.70 -15.02 4.71
CA SER A 57 -28.34 -14.00 5.54
C SER A 57 -27.63 -12.66 5.43
N TYR A 58 -28.35 -11.63 4.97
CA TYR A 58 -27.85 -10.24 4.88
C TYR A 58 -27.27 -9.72 6.19
N ALA A 59 -27.82 -10.14 7.34
CA ALA A 59 -27.34 -9.74 8.66
C ALA A 59 -25.96 -10.34 8.99
N THR A 60 -25.74 -11.61 8.64
CA THR A 60 -24.45 -12.28 8.85
C THR A 60 -23.37 -11.67 7.96
N VAL A 61 -23.70 -11.39 6.70
CA VAL A 61 -22.78 -10.71 5.76
C VAL A 61 -22.40 -9.32 6.29
N ALA A 62 -23.37 -8.54 6.77
CA ALA A 62 -23.11 -7.20 7.32
C ALA A 62 -22.19 -7.26 8.56
N LEU A 63 -22.42 -8.20 9.49
CA LEU A 63 -21.57 -8.39 10.66
C LEU A 63 -20.16 -8.85 10.27
N LEU A 64 -20.04 -9.73 9.28
CA LEU A 64 -18.75 -10.18 8.77
C LEU A 64 -17.95 -9.03 8.15
N VAL A 65 -18.58 -8.19 7.32
CA VAL A 65 -17.94 -7.01 6.72
C VAL A 65 -17.47 -6.04 7.81
N ASN A 66 -18.30 -5.77 8.82
CA ASN A 66 -17.94 -4.91 9.95
C ASN A 66 -16.75 -5.48 10.74
N PHE A 67 -16.75 -6.80 11.00
CA PHE A 67 -15.63 -7.46 11.66
C PHE A 67 -14.33 -7.34 10.85
N LEU A 68 -14.37 -7.64 9.56
CA LEU A 68 -13.21 -7.52 8.66
C LEU A 68 -12.68 -6.09 8.61
N PHE A 69 -13.56 -5.10 8.55
CA PHE A 69 -13.18 -3.68 8.58
C PHE A 69 -12.50 -3.31 9.90
N ASN A 70 -13.04 -3.73 11.04
CA ASN A 70 -12.44 -3.45 12.35
C ASN A 70 -11.07 -4.13 12.51
N VAL A 71 -10.91 -5.37 12.04
CA VAL A 71 -9.62 -6.08 12.03
C VAL A 71 -8.61 -5.33 11.15
N PHE A 72 -9.03 -4.86 9.98
CA PHE A 72 -8.18 -4.07 9.10
C PHE A 72 -7.73 -2.76 9.76
N VAL A 73 -8.64 -2.01 10.39
CA VAL A 73 -8.29 -0.78 11.13
C VAL A 73 -7.32 -1.07 12.27
N LEU A 74 -7.56 -2.14 13.04
CA LEU A 74 -6.67 -2.55 14.12
C LEU A 74 -5.27 -2.90 13.61
N LEU A 75 -5.17 -3.63 12.50
CA LEU A 75 -3.89 -3.99 11.87
C LEU A 75 -3.13 -2.73 11.45
N ASN A 76 -3.79 -1.76 10.81
CA ASN A 76 -3.18 -0.48 10.44
C ASN A 76 -2.69 0.31 11.66
N LEU A 77 -3.46 0.34 12.75
CA LEU A 77 -3.06 0.98 14.01
C LEU A 77 -1.87 0.26 14.66
N CYS A 78 -1.84 -1.07 14.59
CA CYS A 78 -0.74 -1.88 15.08
C CYS A 78 0.55 -1.59 14.30
N LEU A 79 0.51 -1.63 12.97
CA LEU A 79 1.66 -1.27 12.11
C LEU A 79 2.12 0.17 12.40
N LYS A 80 1.20 1.12 12.51
CA LYS A 80 1.52 2.50 12.89
C LYS A 80 2.25 2.58 14.23
N THR A 81 1.78 1.86 15.25
CA THR A 81 2.37 1.94 16.60
C THR A 81 3.75 1.27 16.65
N ILE A 82 3.90 0.10 16.02
CA ILE A 82 5.18 -0.63 15.94
C ILE A 82 6.24 0.22 15.22
N PHE A 83 5.91 0.77 14.06
CA PHE A 83 6.90 1.40 13.19
C PHE A 83 7.08 2.90 13.41
N PHE A 84 6.02 3.64 13.73
CA PHE A 84 6.07 5.10 13.85
C PHE A 84 5.86 5.63 15.27
N ALA A 85 5.45 4.78 16.22
CA ALA A 85 5.18 5.14 17.63
C ALA A 85 4.30 6.40 17.77
N LYS A 86 4.89 7.59 17.92
CA LYS A 86 4.19 8.88 17.94
C LYS A 86 4.41 9.64 16.64
N LEU A 87 3.33 9.78 15.85
CA LEU A 87 3.32 10.69 14.71
C LEU A 87 3.27 12.14 15.18
N TYR A 88 3.99 13.01 14.46
CA TYR A 88 3.88 14.45 14.69
C TYR A 88 2.55 14.98 14.11
N PRO A 89 1.98 16.06 14.68
CA PRO A 89 0.75 16.65 14.18
C PRO A 89 0.87 17.14 12.73
N SER A 90 2.04 17.63 12.33
CA SER A 90 2.34 18.07 10.96
C SER A 90 2.28 16.93 9.94
N GLU A 91 2.77 15.74 10.29
CA GLU A 91 2.69 14.55 9.44
C GLU A 91 1.27 14.04 9.32
N THR A 92 0.54 14.04 10.43
CA THR A 92 -0.85 13.59 10.44
C THR A 92 -1.68 14.47 9.51
N ARG A 93 -1.48 15.79 9.54
CA ARG A 93 -2.15 16.72 8.61
C ARG A 93 -1.81 16.41 7.15
N LYS A 94 -0.52 16.25 6.83
CA LYS A 94 -0.06 15.93 5.46
C LYS A 94 -0.58 14.57 4.97
N LEU A 95 -0.66 13.57 5.84
CA LEU A 95 -1.24 12.27 5.53
C LEU A 95 -2.74 12.35 5.28
N VAL A 96 -3.49 13.08 6.11
CA VAL A 96 -4.93 13.26 5.93
C VAL A 96 -5.23 13.97 4.61
N GLU A 97 -4.44 14.99 4.25
CA GLU A 97 -4.58 15.68 2.97
C GLU A 97 -4.32 14.75 1.78
N ARG A 98 -3.22 13.98 1.82
CA ARG A 98 -2.94 12.96 0.79
C ARG A 98 -4.03 11.88 0.72
N LEU A 99 -4.56 11.46 1.86
CA LEU A 99 -5.65 10.48 1.95
C LEU A 99 -6.92 11.02 1.30
N ILE A 100 -7.33 12.23 1.65
CA ILE A 100 -8.52 12.88 1.06
C ILE A 100 -8.32 13.03 -0.45
N ASN A 101 -7.17 13.54 -0.88
CA ASN A 101 -6.89 13.69 -2.31
C ASN A 101 -6.93 12.34 -3.04
N TYR A 102 -6.36 11.28 -2.44
CA TYR A 102 -6.41 9.93 -3.01
C TYR A 102 -7.83 9.38 -3.10
N VAL A 103 -8.60 9.49 -2.01
CA VAL A 103 -9.97 8.96 -1.92
C VAL A 103 -10.90 9.74 -2.85
N VAL A 104 -10.81 11.06 -2.91
CA VAL A 104 -11.58 11.87 -3.85
C VAL A 104 -11.18 11.55 -5.28
N TYR A 105 -9.89 11.47 -5.58
CA TYR A 105 -9.43 11.16 -6.91
C TYR A 105 -9.88 9.76 -7.36
N LYS A 106 -9.48 8.70 -6.67
CA LYS A 106 -9.81 7.32 -7.07
C LYS A 106 -11.29 6.99 -6.84
N GLY A 107 -11.89 7.48 -5.76
CA GLY A 107 -13.28 7.20 -5.41
C GLY A 107 -14.32 7.89 -6.30
N THR A 108 -13.98 9.01 -6.94
CA THR A 108 -14.88 9.65 -7.91
C THR A 108 -14.67 9.09 -9.32
N PHE A 109 -13.43 8.70 -9.68
CA PHE A 109 -13.11 8.15 -11.00
C PHE A 109 -13.48 6.67 -11.18
N LEU A 110 -13.36 5.83 -10.15
CA LEU A 110 -13.62 4.39 -10.30
C LEU A 110 -15.09 4.02 -10.57
N PRO A 111 -16.08 4.56 -9.82
CA PRO A 111 -17.48 4.21 -10.03
C PRO A 111 -18.01 4.69 -11.39
N LEU A 112 -17.37 5.71 -11.96
CA LEU A 112 -17.69 6.25 -13.28
C LEU A 112 -17.21 5.33 -14.42
N VAL A 113 -16.19 4.50 -14.16
CA VAL A 113 -15.53 3.67 -15.17
C VAL A 113 -16.00 2.21 -15.13
N ILE A 114 -16.47 1.72 -13.99
CA ILE A 114 -16.69 0.28 -13.76
C ILE A 114 -18.20 -0.04 -13.80
N PRO A 115 -18.62 -1.08 -14.54
CA PRO A 115 -20.02 -1.48 -14.59
C PRO A 115 -20.56 -1.84 -13.19
N PRO A 116 -21.84 -1.50 -12.90
CA PRO A 116 -22.38 -1.49 -11.54
C PRO A 116 -22.85 -2.88 -11.08
N THR A 117 -21.98 -3.89 -11.14
CA THR A 117 -22.27 -5.16 -10.47
C THR A 117 -21.78 -5.09 -9.02
N ILE A 118 -22.62 -5.54 -8.09
CA ILE A 118 -22.36 -5.44 -6.63
C ILE A 118 -21.05 -6.17 -6.26
N PHE A 119 -20.79 -7.32 -6.89
CA PHE A 119 -19.58 -8.11 -6.67
C PHE A 119 -18.31 -7.38 -7.14
N GLN A 120 -18.35 -6.80 -8.33
CA GLN A 120 -17.22 -6.04 -8.87
C GLN A 120 -16.98 -4.78 -8.04
N ALA A 121 -18.02 -4.02 -7.69
CA ALA A 121 -17.91 -2.86 -6.82
C ALA A 121 -17.26 -3.20 -5.47
N GLY A 122 -17.65 -4.34 -4.85
CA GLY A 122 -17.04 -4.84 -3.63
C GLY A 122 -15.55 -5.17 -3.79
N LEU A 123 -15.19 -5.93 -4.83
CA LEU A 123 -13.81 -6.32 -5.10
C LEU A 123 -12.89 -5.10 -5.34
N TRP A 124 -13.36 -4.13 -6.13
CA TRP A 124 -12.64 -2.89 -6.39
C TRP A 124 -12.52 -2.00 -5.14
N SER A 125 -13.55 -1.94 -4.30
CA SER A 125 -13.50 -1.20 -3.03
C SER A 125 -12.48 -1.79 -2.06
N ILE A 126 -12.45 -3.12 -1.92
CA ILE A 126 -11.46 -3.81 -1.08
C ILE A 126 -10.04 -3.56 -1.62
N TRP A 127 -9.86 -3.70 -2.94
CA TRP A 127 -8.57 -3.46 -3.60
C TRP A 127 -8.08 -2.02 -3.39
N LEU A 128 -8.93 -1.02 -3.60
CA LEU A 128 -8.59 0.39 -3.36
C LEU A 128 -8.25 0.66 -1.91
N THR A 129 -9.00 0.06 -0.97
CA THR A 129 -8.78 0.27 0.47
C THR A 129 -7.41 -0.23 0.90
N VAL A 130 -7.00 -1.42 0.43
CA VAL A 130 -5.68 -1.98 0.72
C VAL A 130 -4.57 -1.13 0.10
N LEU A 131 -4.66 -0.80 -1.19
CA LEU A 131 -3.64 0.03 -1.86
C LEU A 131 -3.54 1.43 -1.27
N CYS A 132 -4.67 2.02 -0.88
CA CYS A 132 -4.69 3.29 -0.16
C CYS A 132 -3.84 3.22 1.11
N SER A 133 -4.00 2.17 1.92
CA SER A 133 -3.21 2.00 3.14
C SER A 133 -1.72 1.86 2.86
N LEU A 134 -1.32 1.07 1.85
CA LEU A 134 0.07 0.89 1.44
C LEU A 134 0.70 2.20 0.98
N LYS A 135 0.00 2.96 0.14
CA LYS A 135 0.46 4.27 -0.35
C LYS A 135 0.65 5.27 0.79
N MET A 136 -0.23 5.26 1.79
CA MET A 136 -0.07 6.11 2.98
C MET A 136 1.15 5.72 3.83
N PHE A 137 1.40 4.42 4.03
CA PHE A 137 2.58 3.96 4.78
C PHE A 137 3.88 4.26 4.06
N GLN A 138 3.93 4.06 2.74
CA GLN A 138 5.06 4.45 1.90
C GLN A 138 5.34 5.95 2.01
N ALA A 139 4.32 6.78 1.85
CA ALA A 139 4.47 8.24 1.87
C ALA A 139 4.94 8.74 3.25
N LEU A 140 4.44 8.13 4.33
CA LEU A 140 4.89 8.43 5.68
C LEU A 140 6.34 7.99 5.91
N ALA A 141 6.70 6.77 5.50
CA ALA A 141 8.04 6.24 5.65
C ALA A 141 9.06 7.10 4.89
N ARG A 142 8.74 7.50 3.65
CA ARG A 142 9.56 8.41 2.84
C ARG A 142 9.76 9.77 3.52
N ASP A 143 8.68 10.44 3.95
CA ASP A 143 8.78 11.74 4.62
C ASP A 143 9.63 11.66 5.91
N ARG A 144 9.52 10.54 6.65
CA ARG A 144 10.32 10.31 7.87
C ARG A 144 11.78 10.08 7.55
N LEU A 145 12.06 9.31 6.51
CA LEU A 145 13.41 8.97 6.09
C LEU A 145 14.15 10.20 5.55
N GLU A 146 13.47 11.05 4.78
CA GLU A 146 13.97 12.35 4.33
C GLU A 146 14.36 13.26 5.50
N ARG A 147 13.52 13.33 6.55
CA ARG A 147 13.86 14.11 7.76
C ARG A 147 15.00 13.51 8.58
N LEU A 148 15.13 12.19 8.61
CA LEU A 148 16.27 11.54 9.27
C LEU A 148 17.57 11.83 8.50
N ASN A 149 17.51 11.93 7.17
CA ASN A 149 18.66 12.29 6.34
C ASN A 149 19.11 13.73 6.54
N THR A 150 18.20 14.67 6.80
CA THR A 150 18.57 16.06 7.08
C THR A 150 19.10 16.29 8.51
N SER A 151 18.98 15.29 9.40
CA SER A 151 19.45 15.37 10.79
C SER A 151 20.36 14.18 11.13
N PRO A 152 21.68 14.26 10.82
CA PRO A 152 22.63 13.15 10.96
C PRO A 152 22.98 12.74 12.41
N ALA A 153 22.23 13.20 13.42
CA ALA A 153 22.41 12.86 14.83
C ALA A 153 21.58 11.65 15.30
N ALA A 154 20.83 11.00 14.41
CA ALA A 154 19.89 9.94 14.77
C ALA A 154 20.56 8.56 14.94
N MET A 155 20.10 7.83 15.96
CA MET A 155 20.54 6.45 16.25
C MET A 155 20.19 5.51 15.06
N PRO A 156 21.13 4.68 14.56
CA PRO A 156 20.96 3.86 13.34
C PRO A 156 19.78 2.88 13.43
N TRP A 157 19.42 2.46 14.65
CA TRP A 157 18.25 1.61 14.90
C TRP A 157 16.92 2.26 14.46
N THR A 158 16.76 3.57 14.69
CA THR A 158 15.56 4.30 14.27
C THR A 158 15.46 4.37 12.75
N TYR A 159 16.60 4.53 12.08
CA TYR A 159 16.67 4.52 10.62
C TYR A 159 16.28 3.15 10.05
N PHE A 160 16.88 2.07 10.56
CA PHE A 160 16.57 0.70 10.14
C PHE A 160 15.09 0.36 10.35
N ARG A 161 14.51 0.76 11.49
CA ARG A 161 13.09 0.56 11.78
C ARG A 161 12.17 1.26 10.78
N VAL A 162 12.46 2.49 10.37
CA VAL A 162 11.66 3.21 9.36
C VAL A 162 11.87 2.61 7.97
N TYR A 163 13.11 2.23 7.63
CA TYR A 163 13.42 1.56 6.37
C TYR A 163 12.71 0.21 6.24
N SER A 164 12.57 -0.53 7.33
CA SER A 164 11.79 -1.78 7.39
C SER A 164 10.33 -1.62 6.96
N VAL A 165 9.75 -0.42 7.11
CA VAL A 165 8.40 -0.13 6.61
C VAL A 165 8.36 -0.15 5.09
N LEU A 166 9.33 0.47 4.43
CA LEU A 166 9.39 0.48 2.96
C LEU A 166 9.54 -0.93 2.40
N LEU A 167 10.38 -1.76 3.04
CA LEU A 167 10.51 -3.18 2.71
C LEU A 167 9.21 -3.96 2.89
N LEU A 168 8.49 -3.72 4.00
CA LEU A 168 7.21 -4.36 4.27
C LEU A 168 6.14 -3.93 3.26
N VAL A 169 6.07 -2.64 2.94
CA VAL A 169 5.14 -2.13 1.91
C VAL A 169 5.44 -2.76 0.56
N LEU A 170 6.71 -2.78 0.12
CA LEU A 170 7.10 -3.42 -1.14
C LEU A 170 6.75 -4.91 -1.15
N SER A 171 6.96 -5.62 -0.03
CA SER A 171 6.66 -7.05 0.06
C SER A 171 5.15 -7.33 -0.07
N ILE A 172 4.31 -6.54 0.60
CA ILE A 172 2.85 -6.68 0.51
C ILE A 172 2.36 -6.28 -0.88
N ASP A 173 2.93 -5.24 -1.48
CA ASP A 173 2.57 -4.79 -2.82
C ASP A 173 2.93 -5.82 -3.91
N LEU A 174 4.11 -6.44 -3.83
CA LEU A 174 4.49 -7.56 -4.69
C LEU A 174 3.56 -8.78 -4.53
N PHE A 175 3.14 -9.07 -3.29
CA PHE A 175 2.13 -10.10 -3.05
C PHE A 175 0.79 -9.74 -3.71
N TRP A 176 0.40 -8.47 -3.64
CA TRP A 176 -0.82 -7.98 -4.28
C TRP A 176 -0.76 -8.05 -5.81
N ILE A 177 0.39 -7.73 -6.41
CA ILE A 177 0.63 -7.89 -7.86
C ILE A 177 0.47 -9.37 -8.26
N ARG A 178 1.01 -10.30 -7.47
CA ARG A 178 0.84 -11.75 -7.73
C ARG A 178 -0.61 -12.19 -7.63
N LEU A 179 -1.35 -11.70 -6.64
CA LEU A 179 -2.79 -11.96 -6.53
C LEU A 179 -3.56 -11.40 -7.73
N CYS A 180 -3.25 -10.18 -8.17
CA CYS A 180 -3.83 -9.61 -9.38
C CYS A 180 -3.53 -10.47 -10.61
N LEU A 181 -2.30 -11.00 -10.73
CA LEU A 181 -1.88 -11.91 -11.81
C LEU A 181 -2.71 -13.18 -11.86
N GLU A 182 -2.96 -13.77 -10.70
CA GLU A 182 -3.76 -14.98 -10.60
C GLU A 182 -5.24 -14.72 -10.94
N VAL A 183 -5.80 -13.60 -10.49
CA VAL A 183 -7.16 -13.17 -10.84
C VAL A 183 -7.29 -12.90 -12.34
N TYR A 184 -6.29 -12.26 -12.95
CA TYR A 184 -6.28 -12.02 -14.40
C TYR A 184 -6.22 -13.33 -15.20
N ARG A 185 -5.37 -14.27 -14.77
CA ARG A 185 -5.24 -15.59 -15.41
C ARG A 185 -6.54 -16.38 -15.39
N THR A 186 -7.33 -16.23 -14.32
CA THR A 186 -8.60 -16.95 -14.15
C THR A 186 -9.78 -16.28 -14.84
N MET A 187 -9.85 -14.94 -14.87
CA MET A 187 -11.03 -14.19 -15.34
C MET A 187 -10.91 -13.58 -16.74
N SER A 188 -9.76 -13.72 -17.42
CA SER A 188 -9.48 -13.37 -18.84
C SER A 188 -10.11 -12.09 -19.41
N SER A 189 -10.46 -11.11 -18.57
CA SER A 189 -11.12 -9.86 -18.96
C SER A 189 -10.13 -8.70 -18.86
N SER A 190 -10.13 -7.86 -19.89
CA SER A 190 -9.28 -6.66 -19.98
C SER A 190 -9.50 -5.69 -18.83
N MET A 191 -10.69 -5.67 -18.22
CA MET A 191 -10.98 -4.80 -17.06
C MET A 191 -10.08 -5.09 -15.86
N TYR A 192 -9.63 -6.33 -15.66
CA TYR A 192 -8.74 -6.67 -14.54
C TYR A 192 -7.29 -6.20 -14.76
N LEU A 193 -6.91 -5.83 -16.00
CA LEU A 193 -5.59 -5.22 -16.26
C LEU A 193 -5.44 -3.86 -15.58
N LEU A 194 -6.54 -3.12 -15.40
CA LEU A 194 -6.55 -1.85 -14.67
C LEU A 194 -6.09 -2.00 -13.21
N LEU A 195 -6.32 -3.17 -12.60
CA LEU A 195 -5.90 -3.48 -11.22
C LEU A 195 -4.38 -3.65 -11.06
N PHE A 196 -3.60 -3.74 -12.14
CA PHE A 196 -2.14 -3.87 -12.03
C PHE A 196 -1.43 -2.54 -12.02
N PHE A 197 -2.00 -1.52 -12.66
CA PHE A 197 -1.27 -0.27 -12.86
C PHE A 197 -0.96 0.44 -11.54
N GLU A 198 -1.90 0.42 -10.59
CA GLU A 198 -1.72 1.06 -9.29
C GLU A 198 -0.71 0.34 -8.39
N PRO A 199 -0.77 -1.00 -8.19
CA PRO A 199 0.28 -1.73 -7.49
C PRO A 199 1.64 -1.54 -8.14
N LEU A 200 1.74 -1.65 -9.47
CA LEU A 200 3.02 -1.46 -10.15
C LEU A 200 3.57 -0.03 -9.98
N SER A 201 2.70 0.98 -9.99
CA SER A 201 3.08 2.37 -9.69
C SER A 201 3.63 2.51 -8.27
N ILE A 202 2.97 1.90 -7.27
CA ILE A 202 3.44 1.85 -5.88
C ILE A 202 4.78 1.09 -5.76
N ALA A 203 4.95 -0.04 -6.46
CA ALA A 203 6.19 -0.80 -6.50
C ALA A 203 7.37 0.03 -7.03
N PHE A 204 7.16 0.80 -8.11
CA PHE A 204 8.22 1.65 -8.67
C PHE A 204 8.57 2.82 -7.76
N GLU A 205 7.57 3.53 -7.22
CA GLU A 205 7.80 4.62 -6.26
C GLU A 205 8.47 4.12 -4.96
N THR A 206 8.10 2.94 -4.46
CA THR A 206 8.74 2.33 -3.27
C THR A 206 10.15 1.88 -3.57
N MET A 207 10.41 1.26 -4.73
CA MET A 207 11.75 0.85 -5.13
C MET A 207 12.68 2.05 -5.32
N GLN A 208 12.17 3.16 -5.88
CA GLN A 208 12.92 4.41 -5.98
C GLN A 208 13.28 4.96 -4.60
N ALA A 209 12.32 5.05 -3.68
CA ALA A 209 12.57 5.50 -2.31
C ALA A 209 13.57 4.58 -1.58
N MET A 210 13.45 3.28 -1.78
CA MET A 210 14.38 2.29 -1.21
C MET A 210 15.78 2.41 -1.78
N LEU A 211 15.95 2.72 -3.06
CA LEU A 211 17.27 2.93 -3.67
C LEU A 211 17.90 4.20 -3.10
N VAL A 212 17.20 5.33 -3.16
CA VAL A 212 17.71 6.63 -2.68
C VAL A 212 18.15 6.53 -1.21
N HIS A 213 17.32 5.93 -0.36
CA HIS A 213 17.57 5.89 1.08
C HIS A 213 18.29 4.62 1.56
N GLY A 214 18.34 3.57 0.76
CA GLY A 214 19.04 2.32 1.07
C GLY A 214 20.55 2.47 0.98
N PHE A 215 21.05 3.23 -0.01
CA PHE A 215 22.47 3.54 -0.08
C PHE A 215 22.96 4.36 1.11
N GLN A 216 22.13 5.27 1.65
CA GLN A 216 22.44 6.06 2.84
C GLN A 216 22.51 5.18 4.10
N LEU A 217 21.58 4.23 4.26
CA LEU A 217 21.61 3.27 5.37
C LEU A 217 22.87 2.40 5.35
N LEU A 218 23.20 1.92 4.16
CA LEU A 218 24.32 1.04 3.93
C LEU A 218 25.64 1.74 4.30
N GLU A 219 25.78 3.02 3.95
CA GLU A 219 26.93 3.86 4.34
C GLU A 219 27.03 4.06 5.87
N ILE A 220 25.92 4.38 6.54
CA ILE A 220 25.86 4.53 8.01
C ILE A 220 26.22 3.20 8.71
N TRP A 221 25.71 2.09 8.20
CA TRP A 221 25.99 0.75 8.73
C TRP A 221 27.47 0.39 8.60
N PHE A 222 28.08 0.66 7.45
CA PHE A 222 29.51 0.40 7.22
C PHE A 222 30.40 1.22 8.16
N HIS A 223 30.11 2.52 8.33
CA HIS A 223 30.88 3.36 9.26
C HIS A 223 30.80 2.88 10.71
N HIS A 224 29.64 2.38 11.16
CA HIS A 224 29.49 1.87 12.52
C HIS A 224 30.15 0.49 12.71
N SER A 225 30.13 -0.37 11.69
CA SER A 225 30.80 -1.67 11.71
C SER A 225 32.33 -1.55 11.73
N ALA A 226 32.90 -0.55 11.07
CA ALA A 226 34.34 -0.30 11.05
C ALA A 226 34.89 0.14 12.42
N GLY A 227 34.07 0.79 13.26
CA GLY A 227 34.46 1.22 14.60
C GLY A 227 34.42 0.14 15.68
N ASN A 228 33.83 -1.03 15.40
CA ASN A 228 33.48 -2.02 16.44
C ASN A 228 34.15 -3.40 16.29
N SER A 229 35.07 -3.62 15.34
CA SER A 229 35.75 -4.92 15.23
C SER A 229 37.22 -4.86 14.81
N GLU A 230 38.07 -5.46 15.63
CA GLU A 230 39.46 -5.86 15.33
C GLU A 230 39.53 -7.08 14.37
N ASN A 231 38.47 -7.41 13.61
CA ASN A 231 38.46 -8.56 12.67
C ASN A 231 38.79 -8.11 11.24
N CYS A 232 40.09 -7.87 11.03
CA CYS A 232 40.73 -7.14 9.94
C CYS A 232 40.95 -7.92 8.61
N GLN A 233 39.98 -8.70 8.09
CA GLN A 233 40.23 -9.43 6.83
C GLN A 233 39.09 -9.53 5.82
N ARG A 234 37.82 -9.53 6.23
CA ARG A 234 36.67 -9.52 5.29
C ARG A 234 36.23 -8.10 4.90
N LEU A 235 36.43 -7.11 5.77
CA LEU A 235 36.18 -5.69 5.49
C LEU A 235 37.20 -5.08 4.51
N LYS A 236 38.48 -5.45 4.65
CA LYS A 236 39.61 -4.87 3.90
C LYS A 236 39.53 -5.06 2.38
N LEU A 237 38.93 -6.17 1.94
CA LEU A 237 38.71 -6.50 0.52
C LEU A 237 37.60 -5.65 -0.09
N PHE A 238 36.59 -5.26 0.71
CA PHE A 238 35.56 -4.29 0.30
C PHE A 238 36.06 -2.85 0.41
N ASP A 239 36.80 -2.48 1.46
CA ASP A 239 37.32 -1.10 1.65
C ASP A 239 38.23 -0.65 0.50
N THR A 240 39.05 -1.55 -0.04
CA THR A 240 39.98 -1.26 -1.15
C THR A 240 39.26 -1.15 -2.51
N MET A 241 38.10 -1.78 -2.65
CA MET A 241 37.29 -1.75 -3.88
C MET A 241 36.23 -0.63 -3.86
N MET A 242 35.87 -0.11 -2.67
CA MET A 242 34.68 0.72 -2.47
C MET A 242 34.95 2.22 -2.22
N ALA A 243 36.14 2.65 -1.80
CA ALA A 243 36.33 4.04 -1.34
C ALA A 243 36.23 5.12 -2.46
N GLY A 244 36.50 4.77 -3.72
CA GLY A 244 36.30 5.67 -4.88
C GLY A 244 35.19 5.19 -5.84
N SER A 245 35.18 3.89 -6.15
CA SER A 245 34.25 3.31 -7.12
C SER A 245 32.81 3.27 -6.60
N LEU A 246 32.55 2.97 -5.32
CA LEU A 246 31.18 2.85 -4.80
C LEU A 246 30.46 4.20 -4.79
N GLY A 247 31.15 5.30 -4.47
CA GLY A 247 30.56 6.64 -4.48
C GLY A 247 30.11 7.06 -5.89
N GLU A 248 30.96 6.82 -6.88
CA GLU A 248 30.65 7.08 -8.29
C GLU A 248 29.54 6.13 -8.80
N TRP A 249 29.61 4.84 -8.49
CA TRP A 249 28.59 3.86 -8.88
C TRP A 249 27.26 4.12 -8.20
N LYS A 250 27.27 4.55 -6.93
CA LYS A 250 26.09 5.02 -6.16
C LYS A 250 25.46 6.21 -6.87
N GLY A 251 26.25 7.21 -7.24
CA GLY A 251 25.75 8.37 -7.99
C GLY A 251 25.15 7.98 -9.34
N ILE A 252 25.80 7.08 -10.07
CA ILE A 252 25.32 6.58 -11.38
C ILE A 252 24.04 5.74 -11.22
N LEU A 253 23.98 4.83 -10.25
CA LEU A 253 22.81 4.00 -9.96
C LEU A 253 21.62 4.84 -9.52
N ILE A 254 21.81 5.74 -8.54
CA ILE A 254 20.74 6.61 -8.05
C ILE A 254 20.20 7.47 -9.19
N ARG A 255 21.09 8.04 -10.02
CA ARG A 255 20.67 8.90 -11.14
C ARG A 255 19.98 8.12 -12.25
N ASN A 256 20.58 7.03 -12.72
CA ASN A 256 20.08 6.30 -13.88
C ASN A 256 18.88 5.41 -13.53
N LEU A 257 18.97 4.64 -12.45
CA LEU A 257 17.89 3.76 -12.00
C LEU A 257 16.75 4.54 -11.37
N GLY A 258 17.05 5.60 -10.59
CA GLY A 258 16.02 6.50 -10.06
C GLY A 258 15.23 7.18 -11.17
N PHE A 259 15.90 7.74 -12.17
CA PHE A 259 15.24 8.30 -13.36
C PHE A 259 14.41 7.26 -14.12
N THR A 260 14.94 6.05 -14.29
CA THR A 260 14.20 4.95 -14.94
C THR A 260 12.93 4.61 -14.17
N LEU A 261 12.96 4.61 -12.84
CA LEU A 261 11.80 4.32 -12.01
C LEU A 261 10.78 5.45 -11.96
N ASP A 262 11.23 6.71 -11.98
CA ASP A 262 10.37 7.87 -12.17
C ASP A 262 9.64 7.78 -13.52
N MET A 263 10.37 7.49 -14.59
CA MET A 263 9.80 7.31 -15.93
C MET A 263 8.85 6.11 -16.00
N ALA A 264 9.18 5.00 -15.34
CA ALA A 264 8.29 3.85 -15.24
C ALA A 264 6.99 4.20 -14.50
N THR A 265 7.07 4.97 -13.42
CA THR A 265 5.90 5.42 -12.66
C THR A 265 4.97 6.29 -13.51
N LEU A 266 5.54 7.23 -14.27
CA LEU A 266 4.80 8.06 -15.23
C LEU A 266 4.18 7.22 -16.35
N LEU A 267 4.93 6.25 -16.89
CA LEU A 267 4.44 5.34 -17.91
C LEU A 267 3.28 4.49 -17.40
N MET A 268 3.33 4.03 -16.15
CA MET A 268 2.24 3.30 -15.51
C MET A 268 1.00 4.17 -15.34
N ALA A 269 1.16 5.43 -14.92
CA ALA A 269 0.05 6.37 -14.85
C ALA A 269 -0.57 6.62 -16.24
N LEU A 270 0.28 6.88 -17.25
CA LEU A 270 -0.16 7.05 -18.64
C LEU A 270 -0.88 5.81 -19.17
N GLY A 271 -0.32 4.62 -18.94
CA GLY A 271 -0.91 3.36 -19.35
C GLY A 271 -2.27 3.12 -18.71
N HIS A 272 -2.43 3.42 -17.41
CA HIS A 272 -3.72 3.37 -16.73
C HIS A 272 -4.75 4.28 -17.39
N TYR A 273 -4.38 5.53 -17.71
CA TYR A 273 -5.25 6.49 -18.38
C TYR A 273 -5.63 6.09 -19.80
N VAL A 274 -4.66 5.67 -20.62
CA VAL A 274 -4.90 5.19 -21.99
C VAL A 274 -5.74 3.93 -21.98
N HIS A 275 -5.56 3.04 -21.01
CA HIS A 275 -6.36 1.82 -20.90
C HIS A 275 -7.80 2.11 -20.46
N ILE A 276 -8.03 3.08 -19.56
CA ILE A 276 -9.38 3.58 -19.25
C ILE A 276 -10.02 4.17 -20.51
N TRP A 277 -9.26 4.98 -21.25
CA TRP A 277 -9.74 5.59 -22.49
C TRP A 277 -10.14 4.55 -23.53
N TRP A 278 -9.33 3.49 -23.67
CA TRP A 278 -9.63 2.36 -24.57
C TRP A 278 -10.93 1.64 -24.18
N LEU A 279 -11.22 1.50 -22.88
CA LEU A 279 -12.42 0.82 -22.39
C LEU A 279 -13.70 1.66 -22.55
N HIS A 280 -13.62 2.99 -22.48
CA HIS A 280 -14.78 3.89 -22.57
C HIS A 280 -15.18 4.28 -23.99
N GLY A 281 -14.29 4.10 -24.97
CA GLY A 281 -14.51 4.59 -26.34
C GLY A 281 -14.36 6.11 -26.46
N MET A 282 -14.04 6.59 -27.66
CA MET A 282 -13.78 8.00 -27.97
C MET A 282 -15.07 8.86 -27.94
N ALA A 283 -15.72 8.99 -26.80
CA ALA A 283 -16.81 9.94 -26.59
C ALA A 283 -16.31 11.01 -25.63
N PHE A 284 -15.92 12.18 -26.17
CA PHE A 284 -15.43 13.35 -25.44
C PHE A 284 -16.31 13.70 -24.23
N HIS A 285 -16.04 13.08 -23.09
CA HIS A 285 -16.76 13.29 -21.84
C HIS A 285 -15.85 13.99 -20.83
N LEU A 286 -16.42 14.47 -19.73
CA LEU A 286 -15.74 15.19 -18.65
C LEU A 286 -14.51 14.43 -18.08
N VAL A 287 -14.50 13.11 -18.25
CA VAL A 287 -13.36 12.21 -17.96
C VAL A 287 -12.13 12.57 -18.78
N ASP A 288 -12.28 12.86 -20.07
CA ASP A 288 -11.18 13.21 -20.98
C ASP A 288 -10.56 14.56 -20.61
N ALA A 289 -11.38 15.54 -20.20
CA ALA A 289 -10.90 16.85 -19.76
C ALA A 289 -10.05 16.76 -18.48
N ILE A 290 -10.45 15.92 -17.52
CA ILE A 290 -9.68 15.71 -16.28
C ILE A 290 -8.46 14.81 -16.54
N LEU A 291 -8.55 13.85 -17.46
CA LEU A 291 -7.41 13.07 -17.94
C LEU A 291 -6.34 13.99 -18.53
N PHE A 292 -6.73 14.90 -19.44
CA PHE A 292 -5.84 15.89 -20.04
C PHE A 292 -5.23 16.83 -19.01
N LEU A 293 -5.99 17.22 -17.97
CA LEU A 293 -5.48 18.05 -16.89
C LEU A 293 -4.42 17.31 -16.05
N ASN A 294 -4.64 16.03 -15.72
CA ASN A 294 -3.69 15.22 -14.97
C ASN A 294 -2.45 14.84 -15.79
N LEU A 295 -2.60 14.58 -17.08
CA LEU A 295 -1.50 14.41 -18.03
C LEU A 295 -0.65 15.67 -18.10
N ARG A 296 -1.29 16.84 -18.23
CA ARG A 296 -0.60 18.13 -18.26
C ARG A 296 0.14 18.40 -16.96
N VAL A 297 -0.48 18.19 -15.80
CA VAL A 297 0.16 18.43 -14.50
C VAL A 297 1.34 17.49 -14.30
N ASN A 298 1.22 16.19 -14.59
CA ASN A 298 2.34 15.26 -14.48
C ASN A 298 3.49 15.61 -15.43
N ILE A 299 3.19 15.95 -16.69
CA ILE A 299 4.21 16.37 -17.67
C ILE A 299 4.87 17.69 -17.23
N PHE A 300 4.13 18.65 -16.67
CA PHE A 300 4.67 19.94 -16.27
C PHE A 300 5.50 19.87 -14.98
N LEU A 301 5.16 18.97 -14.04
CA LEU A 301 5.92 18.74 -12.80
C LEU A 301 7.17 17.88 -13.01
N TYR A 302 7.13 16.93 -13.94
CA TYR A 302 8.24 16.01 -14.21
C TYR A 302 9.10 16.40 -15.42
N SER A 303 8.75 17.48 -16.15
CA SER A 303 9.66 18.04 -17.13
C SER A 303 10.91 18.57 -16.41
N PRO A 304 12.12 18.13 -16.77
CA PRO A 304 13.36 18.55 -16.14
C PRO A 304 13.66 20.06 -16.32
N PHE A 305 12.81 20.80 -17.04
CA PHE A 305 12.88 22.25 -17.15
C PHE A 305 12.35 23.01 -15.91
N GLY A 306 11.53 22.40 -15.06
CA GLY A 306 11.01 23.05 -13.85
C GLY A 306 12.03 23.11 -12.71
N THR A 307 12.82 22.04 -12.52
CA THR A 307 13.87 21.95 -11.50
C THR A 307 15.18 22.64 -11.91
N CYS A 308 15.37 22.96 -13.19
CA CYS A 308 16.50 23.78 -13.64
C CYS A 308 16.34 25.27 -13.31
N CYS A 309 15.14 25.76 -12.97
CA CYS A 309 14.94 27.15 -12.59
C CYS A 309 15.24 27.44 -11.11
N GLU A 310 15.11 26.48 -10.20
CA GLU A 310 15.45 26.70 -8.77
C GLU A 310 16.92 26.45 -8.45
N PHE A 311 17.66 25.69 -9.29
CA PHE A 311 19.09 25.46 -9.10
C PHE A 311 20.00 26.47 -9.84
N CYS A 312 19.44 27.43 -10.58
CA CYS A 312 20.17 28.54 -11.22
C CYS A 312 20.10 29.86 -10.42
N GLN A 313 19.70 29.81 -9.15
CA GLN A 313 19.61 31.00 -8.29
C GLN A 313 20.47 30.90 -7.01
N PHE A 314 21.59 30.19 -7.09
CA PHE A 314 22.76 30.38 -6.22
C PHE A 314 24.05 30.19 -7.01
#